data_AF-A0A1H8KYD0-F1
#
_entry.id   AF-A0A1H8KYD0-F1
#
_cell.length_a   1.000
_cell.length_b   1.000
_cell.length_c   1.000
_cell.angle_alpha   90.00
_cell.angle_beta   90.00
_cell.angle_gamma   90.00
#
_symmetry.space_group_name_H-M   'P 1'
#
loop_
_entity.id
_entity.type
_entity.pdbx_description
1 polymer ?
#
loop_
_entity_poly.entity_id
_entity_poly.type
_entity_poly.pdbx_seq_one_letter_code
_entity_poly.pdbx_strand_id
1 'polypeptide(L)' 'MRISPLHHACFYFIVGSVFLYFAFQSIEATVLNPITILLALVTSFNYGLTVRLIKLHFKIKQYKKNTKK' A
#
# COMPACT_ATOMS: atom_id res chain seq x y z
N MET A 1 -2.25 9.45 -21.16
CA MET A 1 -2.49 9.97 -19.80
C MET A 1 -1.25 9.69 -18.94
N ARG A 2 -0.58 10.71 -18.39
CA ARG A 2 0.56 10.50 -17.48
C ARG A 2 0.03 10.02 -16.13
N ILE A 3 -0.11 8.71 -15.98
CA ILE A 3 -0.45 8.08 -14.71
C ILE A 3 0.70 8.37 -13.73
N SER A 4 0.47 9.27 -12.78
CA SER A 4 1.46 9.63 -11.77
C SER A 4 1.59 8.47 -10.78
N PRO A 5 2.76 7.82 -10.65
CA PRO A 5 2.95 6.68 -9.74
C PRO A 5 2.57 6.99 -8.28
N LEU A 6 2.64 8.26 -7.90
CA LEU A 6 2.25 8.77 -6.58
C LEU A 6 0.74 8.69 -6.31
N HIS A 7 -0.09 8.97 -7.32
CA HIS A 7 -1.55 8.95 -7.13
C HIS A 7 -2.05 7.54 -6.87
N HIS A 8 -1.52 6.55 -7.61
CA HIS A 8 -1.82 5.15 -7.34
C HIS A 8 -1.29 4.69 -5.99
N ALA A 9 -0.09 5.12 -5.59
CA ALA A 9 0.45 4.77 -4.27
C ALA A 9 -0.45 5.27 -3.13
N CYS A 10 -0.93 6.52 -3.24
CA CYS A 10 -1.86 7.10 -2.27
C CYS A 10 -3.18 6.32 -2.22
N PHE A 11 -3.72 5.96 -3.39
CA PHE A 11 -4.94 5.16 -3.48
C PHE A 11 -4.79 3.79 -2.82
N TYR A 12 -3.74 3.03 -3.14
CA TYR A 12 -3.48 1.73 -2.52
C TYR A 12 -3.21 1.82 -1.02
N PHE A 13 -2.61 2.91 -0.54
CA PHE A 13 -2.42 3.16 0.88
C PHE A 13 -3.75 3.38 1.62
N ILE A 14 -4.64 4.20 1.06
CA ILE A 14 -5.96 4.47 1.63
C ILE A 14 -6.78 3.18 1.65
N VAL A 15 -6.86 2.48 0.51
CA VAL A 15 -7.59 1.22 0.40
C VAL A 15 -7.03 0.18 1.38
N GLY A 16 -5.71 0.02 1.45
CA GLY A 16 -5.06 -0.88 2.40
C GLY A 16 -5.36 -0.52 3.86
N SER A 17 -5.45 0.77 4.21
CA SER A 17 -5.78 1.22 5.56
C SER A 17 -7.25 0.92 5.94
N VAL A 18 -8.16 1.03 4.98
CA VAL A 18 -9.57 0.65 5.17
C VAL A 18 -9.68 -0.85 5.39
N PHE A 19 -9.00 -1.67 4.59
CA PHE A 19 -8.95 -3.12 4.79
C PHE A 19 -8.30 -3.50 6.13
N LEU A 20 -7.28 -2.76 6.58
CA LEU A 20 -6.65 -2.95 7.88
C LEU A 20 -7.65 -2.71 9.02
N TYR A 21 -8.46 -1.65 8.93
CA TYR A 21 -9.51 -1.35 9.91
C TYR A 21 -10.53 -2.50 10.00
N PHE A 22 -11.02 -2.99 8.86
CA PHE A 22 -11.93 -4.13 8.83
C PHE A 22 -11.28 -5.43 9.34
N ALA A 23 -9.99 -5.63 9.09
CA ALA A 23 -9.23 -6.77 9.62
C ALA A 23 -9.24 -6.75 11.15
N PHE A 24 -8.95 -5.60 11.77
CA PHE A 24 -9.01 -5.43 13.22
C PHE A 24 -10.42 -5.63 13.77
N GLN A 25 -11.44 -5.12 13.08
CA GLN A 25 -12.83 -5.30 13.49
C GLN A 25 -13.31 -6.74 13.40
N SER A 26 -12.75 -7.55 12.49
CA SER A 26 -13.08 -8.97 12.35
C SER A 26 -12.42 -9.89 13.39
N ILE A 27 -11.59 -9.33 14.29
CA ILE A 27 -11.01 -10.06 15.40
C ILE A 27 -12.08 -10.22 16.47
N GLU A 28 -12.83 -11.31 16.40
CA GLU A 28 -13.81 -11.68 17.42
C GLU A 28 -13.15 -12.45 18.56
N ALA A 29 -12.99 -13.78 18.41
CA ALA A 29 -12.43 -14.65 19.43
C ALA A 29 -10.94 -15.00 19.21
N THR A 30 -10.53 -15.13 17.94
CA THR A 30 -9.17 -15.54 17.58
C THR A 30 -8.73 -14.81 16.32
N VAL A 31 -7.45 -14.40 16.29
CA VAL A 31 -6.80 -13.78 15.12
C VAL A 31 -6.76 -14.68 13.87
N LEU A 32 -7.02 -15.99 14.04
CA LEU A 32 -7.02 -17.00 12.98
C LEU A 32 -8.39 -17.17 12.30
N ASN A 33 -9.33 -16.25 12.51
CA ASN A 33 -10.59 -16.28 11.78
C ASN A 33 -10.30 -16.16 10.26
N PRO A 34 -10.88 -17.04 9.40
CA PRO A 34 -10.65 -17.02 7.95
C PRO A 34 -10.81 -15.64 7.31
N ILE A 35 -11.79 -14.86 7.77
CA ILE A 35 -12.06 -13.50 7.29
C ILE A 35 -10.91 -12.56 7.66
N THR A 36 -10.44 -12.62 8.90
CA THR A 36 -9.31 -11.81 9.39
C THR A 36 -8.02 -12.14 8.63
N ILE A 37 -7.75 -13.41 8.37
CA ILE A 37 -6.58 -13.84 7.60
C ILE A 37 -6.65 -13.30 6.17
N LEU A 38 -7.81 -13.41 5.50
CA LEU A 38 -8.00 -12.89 4.15
C LEU A 38 -7.79 -11.36 4.11
N LEU A 39 -8.41 -10.63 5.05
CA LEU A 39 -8.26 -9.17 5.16
C LEU A 39 -6.81 -8.77 5.45
N ALA A 40 -6.10 -9.52 6.30
CA ALA A 40 -4.69 -9.30 6.62
C ALA A 40 -3.79 -9.52 5.40
N LEU A 41 -4.05 -10.57 4.60
CA LEU A 41 -3.34 -10.83 3.34
C LEU A 41 -3.55 -9.69 2.33
N VAL A 42 -4.80 -9.27 2.13
CA VAL A 42 -5.14 -8.16 1.23
C VAL A 42 -4.46 -6.87 1.70
N THR A 43 -4.54 -6.56 2.99
CA THR A 43 -3.89 -5.38 3.58
C THR A 43 -2.37 -5.41 3.39
N SER A 44 -1.75 -6.56 3.64
CA SER A 44 -0.29 -6.73 3.50
C SER A 44 0.16 -6.53 2.06
N PHE A 45 -0.60 -7.07 1.10
CA PHE A 45 -0.32 -6.89 -0.33
C PHE A 45 -0.39 -5.40 -0.74
N ASN A 46 -1.45 -4.69 -0.31
CA ASN A 46 -1.62 -3.26 -0.58
C ASN A 46 -0.47 -2.43 -0.01
N TYR A 47 -0.06 -2.70 1.24
CA TYR A 47 1.09 -2.02 1.86
C TYR A 47 2.39 -2.30 1.12
N GLY A 48 2.63 -3.54 0.69
CA GLY A 48 3.78 -3.90 -0.13
C GLY A 48 3.85 -3.12 -1.45
N LEU A 49 2.72 -2.98 -2.13
CA LEU A 49 2.61 -2.15 -3.35
C LEU A 49 2.90 -0.68 -3.07
N THR A 50 2.33 -0.12 -2.00
CA THR A 50 2.58 1.27 -1.59
C THR A 50 4.07 1.51 -1.33
N VAL A 51 4.75 0.65 -0.57
CA VAL A 51 6.19 0.76 -0.31
C VAL A 51 6.98 0.73 -1.62
N ARG A 52 6.63 -0.17 -2.55
CA ARG A 52 7.30 -0.26 -3.86
C ARG A 52 7.11 1.00 -4.70
N LEU A 53 5.91 1.57 -4.72
CA LEU A 53 5.61 2.80 -5.46
C LEU A 53 6.28 4.03 -4.85
N ILE A 54 6.35 4.11 -3.52
CA ILE A 54 7.09 5.16 -2.81
C ILE A 54 8.59 5.08 -3.16
N LYS A 55 9.20 3.89 -3.09
CA LYS A 55 10.60 3.68 -3.50
C LYS A 55 10.82 4.08 -4.97
N LEU A 56 9.90 3.73 -5.87
CA LEU A 56 9.96 4.12 -7.28
C LEU A 56 9.90 5.64 -7.43
N HIS A 57 9.02 6.32 -6.69
CA HIS A 57 8.94 7.78 -6.71
C HIS A 57 10.24 8.44 -6.27
N PHE A 58 10.85 7.97 -5.18
CA PHE A 58 12.16 8.46 -4.73
C PHE A 58 13.26 8.19 -5.76
N LYS A 59 13.27 7.01 -6.39
CA LYS A 59 14.24 6.68 -7.45
C LYS A 59 14.08 7.64 -8.64
N ILE A 60 12.86 7.87 -9.12
CA ILE A 60 12.58 8.83 -10.21
C ILE A 60 13.04 10.25 -9.83
N LYS A 61 12.77 10.68 -8.60
CA LYS A 61 13.19 12.00 -8.08
C LYS A 61 14.72 12.14 -8.04
N GLN A 62 15.44 11.09 -7.64
CA GLN A 62 16.91 11.06 -7.64
C GLN A 62 17.49 11.09 -9.06
N TYR A 63 16.95 10.31 -10.00
CA TYR A 63 17.38 10.35 -11.41
C TYR A 63 17.20 11.75 -12.00
N LYS A 64 16.03 12.37 -11.85
CA LYS A 64 15.79 13.75 -12.33
C LYS A 64 16.71 14.81 -11.71
N LYS A 65 17.18 14.59 -10.48
CA LYS A 65 18.13 15.49 -9.81
C LYS A 65 19.55 15.34 -10.38
N ASN A 66 19.96 14.12 -10.72
CA ASN A 66 21.27 13.87 -11.33
C ASN A 66 21.35 14.31 -12.81
N THR A 67 20.25 14.27 -13.57
CA THR A 67 20.25 14.77 -14.97
C THR A 67 20.22 16.29 -15.09
N LYS A 68 20.04 17.02 -13.98
CA LYS A 68 20.09 18.49 -13.92
C LYS A 68 21.42 19.04 -13.36
N LYS A 69 22.34 18.16 -13.00
CA LYS A 69 23.72 18.50 -12.62
C LYS A 69 24.64 18.24 -13.81
#